data_AF-A0A518CY31-F1
#
_entry.id   AF-A0A518CY31-F1
#
_cell.length_a   1.000
_cell.length_b   1.000
_cell.length_c   1.000
_cell.angle_alpha   90.00
_cell.angle_beta   90.00
_cell.angle_gamma   90.00
#
_symmetry.space_group_name_H-M   'P 1'
#
loop_
_entity.id
_entity.type
_entity.pdbx_description
1 polymer ?
#
loop_
_entity_poly.entity_id
_entity_poly.type
_entity_poly.pdbx_seq_one_letter_code
_entity_poly.pdbx_strand_id
1 'polypeptide(L)'
;MQIPSDERDGPERWPLVTLAPTRLLAWPRWERPDALERLVAVLEPAIRDGFAAVVLRFDPEEDGLHLDSDTALERFFAACADAFGDPSAIEALVVDVPLVRGELRSLAAAVDGLVDVGDRDALELARIGLAPLRTAAEVATWRTRHGEPGSLAPCLRAALCELVEGTALWLGGPDERTARDLAASLEGVIGDDARLVVAAPGRAAREARGVLLSSSLAPVIDWIDLDAVSLARAWTEPLELLVLDGSRGLPPLRRALDAWRSHLALGANVALVNDGGEGRELLLTEGLRLRSTDRGAAVFAAPERPDARLAR
;
A
#
# COMPACT_ATOMS: atom_id res chain seq x y z
N MET A 1 -28.69 -25.81 -26.45
CA MET A 1 -27.85 -24.69 -26.88
C MET A 1 -27.49 -23.93 -25.61
N GLN A 2 -26.32 -24.25 -25.06
CA GLN A 2 -25.83 -23.65 -23.81
C GLN A 2 -25.19 -22.31 -24.15
N ILE A 3 -25.60 -21.26 -23.44
CA ILE A 3 -24.92 -19.97 -23.44
C ILE A 3 -23.65 -20.18 -22.60
N PRO A 4 -22.44 -19.91 -23.11
CA PRO A 4 -21.22 -20.00 -22.30
C PRO A 4 -21.31 -18.96 -21.17
N SER A 5 -21.10 -19.44 -19.96
CA SER A 5 -21.07 -18.65 -18.73
C SER A 5 -19.75 -17.88 -18.60
N ASP A 6 -19.55 -16.85 -19.42
CA ASP A 6 -18.45 -15.88 -19.33
C ASP A 6 -18.84 -14.61 -18.54
N GLU A 7 -19.95 -14.63 -17.78
CA GLU A 7 -20.52 -13.43 -17.15
C GLU A 7 -20.30 -13.31 -15.63
N ARG A 8 -19.27 -13.95 -15.07
CA ARG A 8 -18.82 -13.66 -13.71
C ARG A 8 -17.32 -13.84 -13.63
N ASP A 9 -16.58 -12.82 -14.02
CA ASP A 9 -15.29 -12.44 -13.42
C ASP A 9 -14.98 -11.04 -13.98
N GLY A 10 -14.86 -10.04 -13.10
CA GLY A 10 -14.17 -8.81 -13.49
C GLY A 10 -12.74 -9.17 -13.91
N PRO A 11 -12.05 -8.35 -14.71
CA PRO A 11 -10.66 -8.64 -15.05
C PRO A 11 -9.87 -8.79 -13.74
N GLU A 12 -9.36 -10.00 -13.48
CA GLU A 12 -8.45 -10.27 -12.38
C GLU A 12 -7.31 -9.25 -12.46
N ARG A 13 -7.06 -8.52 -11.37
CA ARG A 13 -6.04 -7.46 -11.35
C ARG A 13 -4.67 -8.07 -11.56
N TRP A 14 -3.82 -7.39 -12.33
CA TRP A 14 -2.44 -7.83 -12.52
C TRP A 14 -1.69 -7.87 -11.18
N PRO A 15 -0.98 -8.97 -10.84
CA PRO A 15 -0.31 -9.11 -9.56
C PRO A 15 0.93 -8.20 -9.50
N LEU A 16 0.78 -7.02 -8.91
CA LEU A 16 1.87 -6.07 -8.67
C LEU A 16 2.20 -6.04 -7.18
N VAL A 17 3.34 -6.63 -6.81
CA VAL A 17 3.86 -6.58 -5.44
C VAL A 17 4.75 -5.35 -5.31
N THR A 18 4.35 -4.41 -4.47
CA THR A 18 5.10 -3.17 -4.25
C THR A 18 4.93 -2.62 -2.85
N LEU A 19 5.99 -2.01 -2.32
CA LEU A 19 5.92 -1.28 -1.04
C LEU A 19 5.37 0.13 -1.25
N ALA A 20 5.59 0.73 -2.43
CA ALA A 20 5.07 2.05 -2.72
C ALA A 20 3.54 2.12 -2.56
N PRO A 21 3.01 3.26 -2.05
CA PRO A 21 1.58 3.42 -1.81
C PRO A 21 0.78 3.59 -3.10
N THR A 22 1.46 3.99 -4.19
CA THR A 22 0.84 4.21 -5.50
C THR A 22 1.71 3.62 -6.60
N ARG A 23 1.09 3.36 -7.76
CA ARG A 23 1.73 2.76 -8.94
C ARG A 23 1.48 3.64 -10.16
N LEU A 24 2.55 4.02 -10.83
CA LEU A 24 2.48 4.69 -12.13
C LEU A 24 2.97 3.75 -13.21
N LEU A 25 2.11 3.46 -14.17
CA LEU A 25 2.51 2.77 -15.39
C LEU A 25 3.24 3.76 -16.31
N ALA A 26 4.42 3.39 -16.76
CA ALA A 26 5.20 4.11 -17.74
C ALA A 26 5.66 3.17 -18.85
N TRP A 27 5.70 3.70 -20.07
CA TRP A 27 6.04 2.93 -21.25
C TRP A 27 6.99 3.74 -22.15
N PRO A 28 8.28 3.86 -21.75
CA PRO A 28 9.25 4.57 -22.56
C PRO A 28 9.56 3.84 -23.87
N ARG A 29 10.06 4.58 -24.86
CA ARG A 29 10.73 4.01 -26.04
C ARG A 29 12.17 3.68 -25.66
N TRP A 30 12.42 2.42 -25.34
CA TRP A 30 13.71 1.98 -24.82
C TRP A 30 14.87 2.11 -25.81
N GLU A 31 14.57 2.13 -27.10
CA GLU A 31 15.53 2.35 -28.18
C GLU A 31 16.00 3.81 -28.29
N ARG A 32 15.29 4.74 -27.64
CA ARG A 32 15.55 6.18 -27.70
C ARG A 32 16.25 6.68 -26.44
N PRO A 33 17.51 7.16 -26.55
CA PRO A 33 18.27 7.64 -25.39
C PRO A 33 17.58 8.77 -24.62
N ASP A 34 16.90 9.67 -25.34
CA ASP A 34 16.21 10.84 -24.79
C ASP A 34 14.86 10.50 -24.12
N ALA A 35 14.29 9.32 -24.37
CA ALA A 35 12.98 8.95 -23.83
C ALA A 35 13.02 8.70 -22.32
N LEU A 36 14.10 8.09 -21.81
CA LEU A 36 14.28 7.84 -20.38
C LEU A 36 14.51 9.15 -19.62
N GLU A 37 15.34 10.05 -20.13
CA GLU A 37 15.57 11.37 -19.52
C GLU A 37 14.27 12.16 -19.40
N ARG A 38 13.46 12.20 -20.47
CA ARG A 38 12.13 12.84 -20.44
C ARG A 38 11.21 12.17 -19.43
N LEU A 39 11.17 10.84 -19.43
CA LEU A 39 10.32 10.07 -18.52
C LEU A 39 10.67 10.36 -17.06
N VAL A 40 11.96 10.33 -16.72
CA VAL A 40 12.45 10.63 -15.37
C VAL A 40 12.11 12.07 -14.97
N ALA A 41 12.28 13.05 -15.87
CA ALA A 41 11.91 14.43 -15.59
C ALA A 41 10.41 14.63 -15.30
N VAL A 42 9.55 13.84 -15.96
CA VAL A 42 8.10 13.87 -15.71
C VAL A 42 7.74 13.12 -14.42
N LEU A 43 8.40 12.00 -14.14
CA LEU A 43 8.14 11.14 -12.98
C LEU A 43 8.68 11.68 -11.65
N GLU A 44 9.73 12.52 -11.68
CA GLU A 44 10.43 12.99 -10.47
C GLU A 44 9.48 13.37 -9.32
N PRO A 45 8.40 14.15 -9.54
CA PRO A 45 7.52 14.56 -8.46
C PRO A 45 6.84 13.40 -7.74
N ALA A 46 6.71 12.23 -8.36
CA ALA A 46 6.06 11.05 -7.79
C ALA A 46 7.03 10.02 -7.20
N ILE A 47 8.24 9.88 -7.75
CA ILE A 47 9.09 8.70 -7.47
C ILE A 47 10.24 9.01 -6.53
N ARG A 48 10.69 10.27 -6.47
CA ARG A 48 11.95 10.68 -5.82
C ARG A 48 12.02 10.31 -4.34
N ASP A 49 10.89 10.31 -3.64
CA ASP A 49 10.80 9.98 -2.21
C ASP A 49 10.02 8.68 -1.95
N GLY A 50 9.96 7.78 -2.94
CA GLY A 50 9.30 6.49 -2.82
C GLY A 50 7.77 6.56 -2.77
N PHE A 51 7.17 7.68 -3.15
CA PHE A 51 5.72 7.83 -3.13
C PHE A 51 5.00 6.99 -4.19
N ALA A 52 5.64 6.72 -5.33
CA ALA A 52 5.09 5.87 -6.37
C ALA A 52 6.13 4.87 -6.84
N ALA A 53 5.71 3.61 -6.99
CA ALA A 53 6.45 2.64 -7.77
C ALA A 53 6.19 2.89 -9.26
N VAL A 54 7.23 2.75 -10.06
CA VAL A 54 7.11 2.86 -11.52
C VAL A 54 7.00 1.46 -12.10
N VAL A 55 5.85 1.17 -12.70
CA VAL A 55 5.65 -0.03 -13.49
C VAL A 55 6.08 0.28 -14.90
N LEU A 56 7.22 -0.27 -15.32
CA LEU A 56 7.84 -0.06 -16.61
C LEU A 56 7.42 -1.20 -17.54
N ARG A 57 6.73 -0.88 -18.63
CA ARG A 57 6.48 -1.86 -19.70
C ARG A 57 7.76 -2.02 -20.50
N PHE A 58 8.20 -3.27 -20.65
CA PHE A 58 9.21 -3.69 -21.61
C PHE A 58 8.66 -4.82 -22.49
N ASP A 59 8.83 -4.74 -23.81
CA ASP A 59 8.49 -5.83 -24.73
C ASP A 59 9.65 -6.10 -25.66
N PRO A 60 10.28 -7.27 -25.53
CA PRO A 60 11.44 -7.63 -26.33
C PRO A 60 11.20 -7.55 -27.85
N GLU A 61 9.97 -7.73 -28.32
CA GLU A 61 9.64 -7.70 -29.75
C GLU A 61 9.60 -6.27 -30.30
N GLU A 62 9.11 -5.31 -29.51
CA GLU A 62 8.95 -3.91 -29.94
C GLU A 62 10.16 -3.05 -29.59
N ASP A 63 10.77 -3.32 -28.44
CA ASP A 63 11.79 -2.49 -27.81
C ASP A 63 13.21 -2.92 -28.22
N GLY A 64 13.31 -4.03 -28.96
CA GLY A 64 14.50 -4.51 -29.66
C GLY A 64 15.20 -5.67 -28.95
N LEU A 65 15.54 -6.71 -29.74
CA LEU A 65 16.14 -7.98 -29.28
C LEU A 65 17.51 -7.88 -28.58
N HIS A 66 18.10 -6.68 -28.48
CA HIS A 66 19.42 -6.45 -27.88
C HIS A 66 19.35 -5.85 -26.48
N LEU A 67 18.15 -5.56 -25.98
CA LEU A 67 17.90 -5.08 -24.63
C LEU A 67 17.13 -6.16 -23.87
N ASP A 68 17.54 -6.46 -22.65
CA ASP A 68 16.77 -7.28 -21.72
C ASP A 68 16.17 -6.41 -20.61
N SER A 69 15.26 -6.98 -19.83
CA SER A 69 14.53 -6.27 -18.77
C SER A 69 15.46 -5.78 -17.65
N ASP A 70 16.50 -6.54 -17.32
CA ASP A 70 17.51 -6.13 -16.35
C ASP A 70 18.27 -4.88 -16.83
N THR A 71 18.74 -4.88 -18.08
CA THR A 71 19.44 -3.72 -18.67
C THR A 71 18.50 -2.51 -18.78
N ALA A 72 17.22 -2.72 -19.10
CA ALA A 72 16.22 -1.66 -19.12
C ALA A 72 16.07 -1.02 -17.73
N LEU A 73 15.99 -1.84 -16.69
CA LEU A 73 15.90 -1.38 -15.30
C LEU A 73 17.17 -0.65 -14.84
N GLU A 74 18.36 -1.17 -15.16
CA GLU A 74 19.64 -0.50 -14.88
C GLU A 74 19.71 0.89 -15.54
N ARG A 75 19.29 1.00 -16.81
CA ARG A 75 19.24 2.28 -17.52
C ARG A 75 18.26 3.26 -16.89
N PHE A 76 17.10 2.79 -16.44
CA PHE A 76 16.14 3.63 -15.73
C PHE A 76 16.74 4.17 -14.42
N PHE A 77 17.34 3.31 -13.60
CA PHE A 77 17.97 3.73 -12.36
C PHE A 77 19.18 4.65 -12.57
N ALA A 78 19.97 4.43 -13.63
CA ALA A 78 21.04 5.34 -14.01
C ALA A 78 20.50 6.73 -14.37
N ALA A 79 19.44 6.82 -15.19
CA ALA A 79 18.80 8.08 -15.54
C ALA A 79 18.21 8.79 -14.30
N CYS A 80 17.62 8.05 -13.36
CA CYS A 80 17.19 8.58 -12.08
C CYS A 80 18.35 9.15 -11.27
N ALA A 81 19.47 8.42 -11.20
CA ALA A 81 20.65 8.84 -10.46
C ALA A 81 21.25 10.14 -11.04
N ASP A 82 21.34 10.23 -12.37
CA ASP A 82 21.81 11.42 -13.06
C ASP A 82 20.89 12.64 -12.84
N ALA A 83 19.57 12.43 -12.78
CA ALA A 83 18.59 13.51 -12.66
C ALA A 83 18.51 14.12 -11.25
N PHE A 84 18.53 13.28 -10.19
CA PHE A 84 18.29 13.77 -8.82
C PHE A 84 19.15 13.12 -7.73
N GLY A 85 20.15 12.32 -8.08
CA GLY A 85 21.19 11.84 -7.16
C GLY A 85 21.01 10.39 -6.70
N ASP A 86 20.62 10.17 -5.46
CA ASP A 86 20.49 8.81 -4.91
C ASP A 86 19.14 8.18 -5.30
N PRO A 87 19.11 7.08 -6.08
CA PRO A 87 17.87 6.41 -6.45
C PRO A 87 17.39 5.37 -5.42
N SER A 88 18.01 5.26 -4.24
CA SER A 88 17.72 4.21 -3.25
C SER A 88 16.27 4.15 -2.76
N ALA A 89 15.54 5.28 -2.81
CA ALA A 89 14.12 5.35 -2.44
C ALA A 89 13.17 4.96 -3.58
N ILE A 90 13.68 4.74 -4.80
CA ILE A 90 12.86 4.46 -5.98
C ILE A 90 12.59 2.97 -6.07
N GLU A 91 11.32 2.66 -6.25
CA GLU A 91 10.87 1.32 -6.58
C GLU A 91 10.43 1.27 -8.04
N ALA A 92 10.94 0.30 -8.78
CA ALA A 92 10.57 0.08 -10.17
C ALA A 92 10.31 -1.42 -10.41
N LEU A 93 9.22 -1.70 -11.11
CA LEU A 93 8.80 -3.04 -11.52
C LEU A 93 8.85 -3.08 -13.04
N VAL A 94 9.41 -4.13 -13.64
CA VAL A 94 9.37 -4.31 -15.09
C VAL A 94 8.33 -5.38 -15.42
N VAL A 95 7.43 -5.05 -16.34
CA VAL A 95 6.55 -6.02 -16.99
C VAL A 95 7.18 -6.32 -18.34
N ASP A 96 7.84 -7.49 -18.45
CA ASP A 96 8.68 -7.89 -19.58
C ASP A 96 8.06 -8.96 -20.49
N VAL A 97 6.76 -9.22 -20.28
CA VAL A 97 5.96 -10.13 -21.10
C VAL A 97 5.11 -9.34 -22.10
N PRO A 98 4.99 -9.80 -23.37
CA PRO A 98 4.05 -9.22 -24.32
C PRO A 98 2.62 -9.31 -23.79
N LEU A 99 1.91 -8.18 -23.74
CA LEU A 99 0.57 -8.10 -23.16
C LEU A 99 -0.51 -8.07 -24.26
N VAL A 100 -1.45 -9.00 -24.21
CA VAL A 100 -2.66 -8.94 -25.05
C VAL A 100 -3.68 -7.96 -24.48
N ARG A 101 -4.75 -7.67 -25.23
CA ARG A 101 -5.74 -6.64 -24.87
C ARG A 101 -6.41 -6.86 -23.51
N GLY A 102 -6.68 -8.11 -23.13
CA GLY A 102 -7.26 -8.43 -21.81
C GLY A 102 -6.30 -8.10 -20.67
N GLU A 103 -5.04 -8.49 -20.84
CA GLU A 103 -3.95 -8.28 -19.88
C GLU A 103 -3.62 -6.80 -19.68
N LEU A 104 -3.63 -6.00 -20.76
CA LEU A 104 -3.48 -4.54 -20.65
C LEU A 104 -4.56 -3.89 -19.78
N ARG A 105 -5.80 -4.41 -19.79
CA ARG A 105 -6.87 -3.91 -18.91
C ARG A 105 -6.66 -4.35 -17.47
N SER A 106 -6.23 -5.59 -17.25
CA SER A 106 -5.86 -6.09 -15.92
C SER A 106 -4.71 -5.29 -15.31
N LEU A 107 -3.70 -4.95 -16.11
CA LEU A 107 -2.59 -4.08 -15.70
C LEU A 107 -3.07 -2.65 -15.41
N ALA A 108 -3.91 -2.09 -16.29
CA ALA A 108 -4.50 -0.77 -16.06
C ALA A 108 -5.31 -0.69 -14.77
N ALA A 109 -6.03 -1.76 -14.43
CA ALA A 109 -6.80 -1.86 -13.18
C ALA A 109 -5.91 -2.05 -11.93
N ALA A 110 -4.63 -2.36 -12.11
CA ALA A 110 -3.66 -2.56 -11.05
C ALA A 110 -2.77 -1.34 -10.79
N VAL A 111 -2.92 -0.24 -11.54
CA VAL A 111 -2.13 0.98 -11.38
C VAL A 111 -3.00 2.22 -11.16
N ASP A 112 -2.42 3.27 -10.63
CA ASP A 112 -3.12 4.49 -10.17
C ASP A 112 -2.97 5.66 -11.18
N GLY A 113 -2.09 5.51 -12.17
CA GLY A 113 -1.90 6.48 -13.23
C GLY A 113 -1.06 5.94 -14.38
N LEU A 114 -1.12 6.64 -15.50
CA LEU A 114 -0.36 6.37 -16.72
C LEU A 114 0.49 7.59 -17.04
N VAL A 115 1.79 7.41 -17.19
CA VAL A 115 2.72 8.45 -17.64
C VAL A 115 3.04 8.25 -19.13
N ASP A 116 2.76 9.28 -19.91
CA ASP A 116 2.92 9.30 -21.36
C ASP A 116 3.81 10.47 -21.77
N VAL A 117 5.03 10.17 -22.22
CA VAL A 117 5.98 11.18 -22.72
C VAL A 117 5.89 11.43 -24.22
N GLY A 118 4.79 11.00 -24.87
CA GLY A 118 4.44 11.40 -26.24
C GLY A 118 5.09 10.58 -27.35
N ASP A 119 5.64 9.42 -27.04
CA ASP A 119 6.38 8.59 -27.99
C ASP A 119 5.62 7.30 -28.42
N ARG A 120 4.40 7.08 -27.91
CA ARG A 120 3.56 5.90 -28.24
C ARG A 120 2.35 6.26 -29.09
N ASP A 121 1.76 5.25 -29.72
CA ASP A 121 0.52 5.41 -30.49
C ASP A 121 -0.65 5.73 -29.54
N ALA A 122 -1.37 6.82 -29.83
CA ALA A 122 -2.55 7.24 -29.08
C ALA A 122 -3.63 6.15 -29.00
N LEU A 123 -3.71 5.27 -30.02
CA LEU A 123 -4.63 4.13 -30.04
C LEU A 123 -4.28 3.05 -29.00
N GLU A 124 -3.00 2.88 -28.66
CA GLU A 124 -2.57 1.91 -27.64
C GLU A 124 -2.80 2.45 -26.23
N LEU A 125 -2.46 3.72 -25.99
CA LEU A 125 -2.71 4.39 -24.71
C LEU A 125 -4.22 4.45 -24.40
N ALA A 126 -5.05 4.68 -25.42
CA ALA A 126 -6.51 4.66 -25.27
C ALA A 126 -7.07 3.29 -24.80
N ARG A 127 -6.35 2.18 -25.05
CA ARG A 127 -6.78 0.84 -24.62
C ARG A 127 -6.56 0.58 -23.14
N ILE A 128 -5.61 1.29 -22.52
CA ILE A 128 -5.32 1.22 -21.08
C ILE A 128 -6.49 1.86 -20.30
N GLY A 129 -7.15 2.87 -20.85
CA GLY A 129 -8.32 3.49 -20.22
C GLY A 129 -7.99 4.41 -19.04
N LEU A 130 -6.71 4.75 -18.87
CA LEU A 130 -6.23 5.73 -17.89
C LEU A 130 -5.97 7.08 -18.56
N ALA A 131 -6.22 8.17 -17.84
CA ALA A 131 -5.88 9.50 -18.31
C ALA A 131 -4.35 9.69 -18.28
N PRO A 132 -3.71 10.04 -19.40
CA PRO A 132 -2.26 10.18 -19.45
C PRO A 132 -1.78 11.44 -18.70
N LEU A 133 -0.72 11.28 -17.91
CA LEU A 133 0.07 12.32 -17.27
C LEU A 133 1.30 12.57 -18.16
N ARG A 134 1.44 13.77 -18.70
CA ARG A 134 2.47 14.09 -19.71
C ARG A 134 3.53 15.05 -19.22
N THR A 135 3.24 15.75 -18.12
CA THR A 135 4.12 16.77 -17.57
C THR A 135 4.37 16.55 -16.09
N ALA A 136 5.51 17.03 -15.59
CA ALA A 136 5.82 17.01 -14.16
C ALA A 136 4.74 17.73 -13.32
N ALA A 137 4.11 18.78 -13.87
CA ALA A 137 3.02 19.48 -13.19
C ALA A 137 1.75 18.62 -13.04
N GLU A 138 1.41 17.83 -14.06
CA GLU A 138 0.30 16.87 -14.00
C GLU A 138 0.60 15.74 -13.03
N VAL A 139 1.83 15.22 -13.00
CA VAL A 139 2.27 14.22 -12.02
C VAL A 139 2.26 14.79 -10.61
N ALA A 140 2.71 16.02 -10.39
CA ALA A 140 2.60 16.69 -9.10
C ALA A 140 1.14 16.86 -8.65
N THR A 141 0.24 17.25 -9.56
CA THR A 141 -1.20 17.37 -9.29
C THR A 141 -1.84 16.02 -9.00
N TRP A 142 -1.46 14.98 -9.75
CA TRP A 142 -1.84 13.60 -9.49
C TRP A 142 -1.36 13.16 -8.10
N ARG A 143 -0.10 13.43 -7.76
CA ARG A 143 0.48 13.11 -6.45
C ARG A 143 -0.26 13.83 -5.34
N THR A 144 -0.61 15.11 -5.47
CA THR A 144 -1.39 15.80 -4.44
C THR A 144 -2.74 15.10 -4.22
N ARG A 145 -3.45 14.72 -5.30
CA ARG A 145 -4.73 14.01 -5.18
C ARG A 145 -4.60 12.63 -4.50
N HIS A 146 -3.49 11.93 -4.74
CA HIS A 146 -3.25 10.60 -4.17
C HIS A 146 -2.50 10.63 -2.83
N GLY A 147 -1.83 11.73 -2.52
CA GLY A 147 -1.00 11.95 -1.33
C GLY A 147 -1.65 12.85 -0.27
N GLU A 148 -2.90 13.26 -0.47
CA GLU A 148 -3.70 13.80 0.62
C GLU A 148 -3.87 12.76 1.74
N PRO A 149 -3.86 13.18 3.02
CA PRO A 149 -3.95 12.28 4.17
C PRO A 149 -5.16 11.35 4.06
N GLY A 150 -4.89 10.04 4.02
CA GLY A 150 -5.91 8.99 3.95
C GLY A 150 -5.45 7.69 3.29
N SER A 151 -4.47 7.72 2.38
CA SER A 151 -3.87 6.48 1.85
C SER A 151 -3.14 5.75 2.98
N LEU A 152 -3.37 4.44 3.11
CA LEU A 152 -2.65 3.60 4.07
C LEU A 152 -1.15 3.80 3.89
N ALA A 153 -0.47 4.17 4.97
CA ALA A 153 0.97 4.33 4.93
C ALA A 153 1.67 3.03 4.46
N PRO A 154 2.68 3.12 3.58
CA PRO A 154 3.42 1.96 3.04
C PRO A 154 3.85 0.94 4.09
N CYS A 155 4.36 1.41 5.23
CA CYS A 155 4.76 0.59 6.36
C CYS A 155 3.60 -0.20 6.97
N LEU A 156 2.40 0.39 7.07
CA LEU A 156 1.21 -0.32 7.54
C LEU A 156 0.74 -1.35 6.51
N ARG A 157 0.78 -1.02 5.22
CA ARG A 157 0.49 -1.99 4.16
C ARG A 157 1.42 -3.19 4.24
N ALA A 158 2.73 -2.97 4.33
CA ALA A 158 3.72 -4.03 4.45
C ALA A 158 3.44 -4.94 5.67
N ALA A 159 3.17 -4.33 6.84
CA ALA A 159 2.83 -5.09 8.05
C ALA A 159 1.53 -5.90 7.91
N LEU A 160 0.55 -5.39 7.18
CA LEU A 160 -0.68 -6.12 6.90
C LEU A 160 -0.47 -7.26 5.88
N CYS A 161 0.44 -7.09 4.92
CA CYS A 161 0.79 -8.13 3.94
C CYS A 161 1.62 -9.27 4.57
N GLU A 162 2.35 -9.01 5.65
CA GLU A 162 3.05 -10.04 6.44
C GLU A 162 2.06 -11.01 7.15
N LEU A 163 0.78 -10.64 7.29
CA LEU A 163 -0.26 -11.48 7.89
C LEU A 163 -0.80 -12.49 6.89
N VAL A 164 -0.03 -13.56 6.67
CA VAL A 164 -0.47 -14.71 5.87
C VAL A 164 -1.43 -15.59 6.67
N GLU A 165 -1.17 -15.74 7.97
CA GLU A 165 -2.01 -16.44 8.96
C GLU A 165 -2.12 -15.52 10.20
N GLY A 166 -3.18 -15.65 11.00
CA GLY A 166 -3.28 -14.97 12.30
C GLY A 166 -4.23 -13.76 12.35
N THR A 167 -4.16 -13.01 13.45
CA THR A 167 -5.17 -11.97 13.77
C THR A 167 -4.57 -10.57 13.87
N ALA A 168 -5.11 -9.65 13.07
CA ALA A 168 -4.90 -8.21 13.20
C ALA A 168 -6.06 -7.53 13.90
N LEU A 169 -5.75 -6.58 14.78
CA LEU A 169 -6.74 -5.75 15.43
C LEU A 169 -6.52 -4.27 15.15
N TRP A 170 -7.53 -3.61 14.60
CA TRP A 170 -7.55 -2.16 14.39
C TRP A 170 -8.40 -1.47 15.46
N LEU A 171 -7.75 -0.66 16.31
CA LEU A 171 -8.40 0.10 17.37
C LEU A 171 -8.65 1.55 16.98
N GLY A 172 -9.89 2.01 17.16
CA GLY A 172 -10.32 3.38 16.87
C GLY A 172 -11.15 3.49 15.60
N GLY A 173 -11.09 2.46 14.75
CA GLY A 173 -11.76 2.38 13.46
C GLY A 173 -11.12 3.27 12.39
N PRO A 174 -10.94 2.75 11.17
CA PRO A 174 -10.63 3.63 10.05
C PRO A 174 -11.81 4.59 9.82
N ASP A 175 -11.52 5.81 9.38
CA ASP A 175 -12.56 6.63 8.75
C ASP A 175 -12.99 6.00 7.40
N GLU A 176 -14.05 6.52 6.79
CA GLU A 176 -14.59 5.97 5.55
C GLU A 176 -13.54 5.89 4.43
N ARG A 177 -12.61 6.85 4.38
CA ARG A 177 -11.55 6.89 3.37
C ARG A 177 -10.51 5.82 3.64
N THR A 178 -9.96 5.78 4.85
CA THR A 178 -8.99 4.77 5.30
C THR A 178 -9.56 3.36 5.12
N ALA A 179 -10.87 3.19 5.31
CA ALA A 179 -11.57 1.93 5.08
C ALA A 179 -11.59 1.52 3.59
N ARG A 180 -11.79 2.48 2.67
CA ARG A 180 -11.73 2.20 1.22
C ARG A 180 -10.30 1.82 0.81
N ASP A 181 -9.32 2.53 1.34
CA ASP A 181 -7.92 2.30 1.02
C ASP A 181 -7.44 0.96 1.59
N LEU A 182 -7.93 0.57 2.78
CA LEU A 182 -7.76 -0.76 3.36
C LEU A 182 -8.40 -1.86 2.55
N ALA A 183 -9.65 -1.68 2.12
CA ALA A 183 -10.32 -2.61 1.22
C ALA A 183 -9.52 -2.84 -0.07
N ALA A 184 -9.08 -1.76 -0.71
CA ALA A 184 -8.34 -1.84 -1.96
C ALA A 184 -6.93 -2.43 -1.80
N SER A 185 -6.26 -2.17 -0.67
CA SER A 185 -4.87 -2.59 -0.46
C SER A 185 -4.72 -4.05 -0.04
N LEU A 186 -5.74 -4.62 0.60
CA LEU A 186 -5.70 -6.00 1.10
C LEU A 186 -6.44 -7.00 0.19
N GLU A 187 -7.22 -6.49 -0.77
CA GLU A 187 -7.88 -7.30 -1.78
C GLU A 187 -6.85 -8.14 -2.57
N GLY A 188 -6.90 -9.45 -2.39
CA GLY A 188 -5.98 -10.42 -3.00
C GLY A 188 -4.61 -10.56 -2.32
N VAL A 189 -4.43 -9.97 -1.12
CA VAL A 189 -3.14 -9.99 -0.41
C VAL A 189 -3.22 -10.63 0.97
N ILE A 190 -4.32 -10.43 1.69
CA ILE A 190 -4.56 -11.17 2.94
C ILE A 190 -4.78 -12.65 2.60
N GLY A 191 -4.06 -13.54 3.29
CA GLY A 191 -4.27 -14.98 3.18
C GLY A 191 -5.66 -15.39 3.63
N ASP A 192 -6.19 -16.48 3.06
CA ASP A 192 -7.54 -16.98 3.35
C ASP A 192 -7.78 -17.27 4.84
N ASP A 193 -6.70 -17.50 5.60
CA ASP A 193 -6.72 -17.84 7.03
C ASP A 193 -6.43 -16.64 7.95
N ALA A 194 -6.19 -15.44 7.42
CA ALA A 194 -5.98 -14.25 8.25
C ALA A 194 -7.31 -13.61 8.66
N ARG A 195 -7.33 -13.00 9.85
CA ARG A 195 -8.50 -12.36 10.43
C ARG A 195 -8.22 -10.90 10.76
N LEU A 196 -9.03 -10.00 10.22
CA LEU A 196 -8.96 -8.57 10.53
C LEU A 196 -10.13 -8.17 11.42
N VAL A 197 -9.85 -7.82 12.67
CA VAL A 197 -10.85 -7.33 13.60
C VAL A 197 -10.78 -5.81 13.67
N VAL A 198 -11.91 -5.14 13.45
CA VAL A 198 -12.02 -3.68 13.51
C VAL A 198 -12.92 -3.29 14.68
N ALA A 199 -12.33 -2.60 15.66
CA ALA A 199 -13.01 -2.16 16.87
C ALA A 199 -13.15 -0.63 16.88
N ALA A 200 -14.37 -0.16 16.70
CA ALA A 200 -14.62 1.24 16.42
C ALA A 200 -16.01 1.71 16.87
N PRO A 201 -16.10 2.65 17.83
CA PRO A 201 -17.37 3.24 18.21
C PRO A 201 -17.71 4.44 17.32
N GLY A 202 -19.01 4.63 17.04
CA GLY A 202 -19.55 5.90 16.54
C GLY A 202 -20.06 5.90 15.10
N ARG A 203 -20.18 7.09 14.50
CA ARG A 203 -20.80 7.27 13.17
C ARG A 203 -19.82 7.01 12.03
N ALA A 204 -18.62 7.60 12.06
CA ALA A 204 -17.60 7.38 11.04
C ALA A 204 -17.22 5.89 10.92
N ALA A 205 -17.14 5.21 12.07
CA ALA A 205 -17.00 3.77 12.20
C ALA A 205 -18.11 2.99 11.45
N ARG A 206 -19.37 3.41 11.54
CA ARG A 206 -20.49 2.76 10.83
C ARG A 206 -20.44 2.99 9.31
N GLU A 207 -19.98 4.15 8.86
CA GLU A 207 -19.80 4.45 7.44
C GLU A 207 -18.63 3.61 6.86
N ALA A 208 -17.50 3.55 7.57
CA ALA A 208 -16.36 2.68 7.27
C ALA A 208 -16.73 1.17 7.23
N ARG A 209 -17.61 0.72 8.15
CA ARG A 209 -18.12 -0.65 8.16
C ARG A 209 -18.84 -0.99 6.84
N GLY A 210 -19.65 -0.07 6.31
CA GLY A 210 -20.34 -0.28 5.04
C GLY A 210 -19.38 -0.49 3.88
N VAL A 211 -18.28 0.27 3.86
CA VAL A 211 -17.20 0.10 2.87
C VAL A 211 -16.54 -1.26 2.98
N LEU A 212 -16.05 -1.63 4.17
CA LEU A 212 -15.29 -2.86 4.35
C LEU A 212 -16.15 -4.12 4.10
N LEU A 213 -17.39 -4.13 4.59
CA LEU A 213 -18.30 -5.26 4.40
C LEU A 213 -18.87 -5.38 2.98
N SER A 214 -18.70 -4.36 2.12
CA SER A 214 -19.05 -4.44 0.70
C SER A 214 -17.86 -4.82 -0.19
N SER A 215 -16.67 -4.96 0.39
CA SER A 215 -15.46 -5.40 -0.31
C SER A 215 -15.32 -6.92 -0.32
N SER A 216 -14.39 -7.42 -1.12
CA SER A 216 -13.99 -8.83 -1.15
C SER A 216 -13.42 -9.33 0.20
N LEU A 217 -13.03 -8.43 1.11
CA LEU A 217 -12.54 -8.75 2.46
C LEU A 217 -13.65 -9.07 3.46
N ALA A 218 -14.92 -8.93 3.10
CA ALA A 218 -16.03 -9.20 4.02
C ALA A 218 -15.95 -10.55 4.76
N PRO A 219 -15.43 -11.66 4.18
CA PRO A 219 -15.30 -12.94 4.89
C PRO A 219 -14.28 -12.94 6.03
N VAL A 220 -13.25 -12.08 5.97
CA VAL A 220 -12.14 -12.04 6.93
C VAL A 220 -12.25 -10.91 7.94
N ILE A 221 -13.29 -10.07 7.83
CA ILE A 221 -13.48 -8.89 8.69
C ILE A 221 -14.51 -9.15 9.77
N ASP A 222 -14.06 -9.08 11.03
CA ASP A 222 -14.96 -9.03 12.19
C ASP A 222 -15.10 -7.61 12.71
N TRP A 223 -16.34 -7.12 12.75
CA TRP A 223 -16.64 -5.79 13.26
C TRP A 223 -17.15 -5.84 14.69
N ILE A 224 -16.50 -5.09 15.58
CA ILE A 224 -16.89 -5.03 16.99
C ILE A 224 -17.19 -3.59 17.40
N ASP A 225 -18.42 -3.36 17.86
CA ASP A 225 -18.87 -2.08 18.43
C ASP A 225 -18.67 -2.10 19.96
N LEU A 226 -17.41 -2.17 20.38
CA LEU A 226 -16.99 -2.07 21.78
C LEU A 226 -15.84 -1.07 21.89
N ASP A 227 -15.72 -0.44 23.06
CA ASP A 227 -14.51 0.31 23.36
C ASP A 227 -13.30 -0.64 23.52
N ALA A 228 -12.11 -0.12 23.23
CA ALA A 228 -10.89 -0.91 23.19
C ALA A 228 -10.59 -1.68 24.48
N VAL A 229 -10.96 -1.12 25.65
CA VAL A 229 -10.65 -1.73 26.95
C VAL A 229 -11.62 -2.87 27.27
N SER A 230 -12.92 -2.65 27.00
CA SER A 230 -13.93 -3.70 27.16
C SER A 230 -13.65 -4.89 26.23
N LEU A 231 -13.23 -4.62 24.99
CA LEU A 231 -12.86 -5.68 24.06
C LEU A 231 -11.63 -6.47 24.52
N ALA A 232 -10.57 -5.79 25.00
CA ALA A 232 -9.36 -6.46 25.50
C ALA A 232 -9.68 -7.48 26.60
N ARG A 233 -10.58 -7.14 27.53
CA ARG A 233 -10.98 -8.03 28.64
C ARG A 233 -11.69 -9.30 28.19
N ALA A 234 -12.39 -9.24 27.05
CA ALA A 234 -13.09 -10.39 26.48
C ALA A 234 -12.20 -11.17 25.49
N TRP A 235 -11.02 -10.64 25.16
CA TRP A 235 -10.15 -11.19 24.15
C TRP A 235 -9.32 -12.36 24.69
N THR A 236 -9.20 -13.43 23.91
CA THR A 236 -8.51 -14.65 24.33
C THR A 236 -7.45 -15.14 23.34
N GLU A 237 -7.46 -14.61 22.12
CA GLU A 237 -6.54 -15.00 21.06
C GLU A 237 -5.28 -14.12 21.08
N PRO A 238 -4.11 -14.64 20.70
CA PRO A 238 -2.92 -13.82 20.50
C PRO A 238 -3.10 -12.90 19.27
N LEU A 239 -2.51 -11.71 19.32
CA LEU A 239 -2.49 -10.72 18.25
C LEU A 239 -1.13 -10.65 17.58
N GLU A 240 -1.10 -10.76 16.26
CA GLU A 240 0.13 -10.62 15.46
C GLU A 240 0.32 -9.19 14.95
N LEU A 241 -0.78 -8.44 14.80
CA LEU A 241 -0.75 -7.02 14.49
C LEU A 241 -1.75 -6.24 15.35
N LEU A 242 -1.28 -5.18 16.00
CA LEU A 242 -2.13 -4.19 16.67
C LEU A 242 -1.98 -2.83 15.98
N VAL A 243 -3.06 -2.31 15.39
CA VAL A 243 -3.09 -0.98 14.77
C VAL A 243 -3.75 0.02 15.71
N LEU A 244 -3.03 1.08 16.06
CA LEU A 244 -3.45 2.14 16.97
C LEU A 244 -3.60 3.46 16.23
N ASP A 245 -4.73 4.15 16.45
CA ASP A 245 -4.97 5.49 15.92
C ASP A 245 -4.51 6.58 16.90
N GLY A 246 -3.45 7.30 16.52
CA GLY A 246 -2.86 8.40 17.27
C GLY A 246 -3.68 9.70 17.25
N SER A 247 -4.70 9.81 16.37
CA SER A 247 -5.51 11.02 16.22
C SER A 247 -6.25 11.43 17.50
N ARG A 248 -6.45 10.49 18.42
CA ARG A 248 -7.15 10.68 19.70
C ARG A 248 -6.24 11.21 20.82
N GLY A 249 -4.96 11.40 20.55
CA GLY A 249 -3.96 11.89 21.49
C GLY A 249 -3.39 10.82 22.42
N LEU A 250 -2.41 11.21 23.24
CA LEU A 250 -1.62 10.32 24.07
C LEU A 250 -2.42 9.51 25.12
N PRO A 251 -3.35 10.09 25.90
CA PRO A 251 -3.98 9.33 26.98
C PRO A 251 -4.85 8.15 26.49
N PRO A 252 -5.68 8.30 25.43
CA PRO A 252 -6.37 7.16 24.83
C PRO A 252 -5.43 6.12 24.23
N LEU A 253 -4.37 6.57 23.56
CA LEU A 253 -3.36 5.70 22.95
C LEU A 253 -2.67 4.81 24.00
N ARG A 254 -2.20 5.41 25.10
CA ARG A 254 -1.57 4.70 26.22
C ARG A 254 -2.51 3.66 26.83
N ARG A 255 -3.76 4.03 27.11
CA ARG A 255 -4.75 3.10 27.66
C ARG A 255 -5.02 1.91 26.73
N ALA A 256 -5.08 2.15 25.42
CA ALA A 256 -5.25 1.08 24.44
C ALA A 256 -4.03 0.15 24.46
N LEU A 257 -2.82 0.70 24.39
CA LEU A 257 -1.60 -0.10 24.44
C LEU A 257 -1.52 -0.94 25.72
N ASP A 258 -1.78 -0.34 26.89
CA ASP A 258 -1.74 -1.03 28.17
C ASP A 258 -2.76 -2.18 28.25
N ALA A 259 -3.97 -1.96 27.71
CA ALA A 259 -5.01 -2.98 27.70
C ALA A 259 -4.68 -4.16 26.77
N TRP A 260 -3.98 -3.92 25.67
CA TRP A 260 -3.74 -4.93 24.63
C TRP A 260 -2.37 -5.59 24.71
N ARG A 261 -1.44 -5.04 25.51
CA ARG A 261 -0.07 -5.53 25.60
C ARG A 261 0.03 -7.01 25.95
N SER A 262 -0.79 -7.52 26.85
CA SER A 262 -0.79 -8.93 27.26
C SER A 262 -1.30 -9.89 26.18
N HIS A 263 -1.92 -9.38 25.12
CA HIS A 263 -2.46 -10.17 24.02
C HIS A 263 -1.53 -10.20 22.81
N LEU A 264 -0.45 -9.40 22.79
CA LEU A 264 0.51 -9.40 21.69
C LEU A 264 1.30 -10.71 21.67
N ALA A 265 1.34 -11.36 20.51
CA ALA A 265 2.20 -12.49 20.25
C ALA A 265 3.68 -12.08 20.34
N LEU A 266 4.57 -13.06 20.52
CA LEU A 266 6.02 -12.80 20.46
C LEU A 266 6.38 -12.34 19.05
N GLY A 267 7.03 -11.19 18.94
CA GLY A 267 7.37 -10.59 17.64
C GLY A 267 6.21 -9.90 16.93
N ALA A 268 5.05 -9.74 17.59
CA ALA A 268 3.92 -9.03 17.02
C ALA A 268 4.29 -7.61 16.57
N ASN A 269 3.68 -7.17 15.48
CA ASN A 269 3.79 -5.81 15.00
C ASN A 269 2.78 -4.91 15.75
N VAL A 270 3.20 -3.70 16.09
CA VAL A 270 2.32 -2.62 16.56
C VAL A 270 2.45 -1.48 15.57
N ALA A 271 1.38 -1.17 14.86
CA ALA A 271 1.34 -0.04 13.95
C ALA A 271 0.65 1.14 14.62
N LEU A 272 1.22 2.33 14.45
CA LEU A 272 0.64 3.59 14.86
C LEU A 272 0.31 4.39 13.60
N VAL A 273 -0.94 4.85 13.47
CA VAL A 273 -1.41 5.70 12.37
C VAL A 273 -1.86 7.06 12.86
N ASN A 274 -1.87 8.05 11.96
CA ASN A 274 -2.33 9.42 12.21
C ASN A 274 -1.64 10.09 13.43
N ASP A 275 -0.38 9.78 13.67
CA ASP A 275 0.36 10.34 14.80
C ASP A 275 0.94 11.73 14.48
N GLY A 276 0.68 12.68 15.37
CA GLY A 276 1.27 14.03 15.35
C GLY A 276 2.71 14.07 15.88
N GLY A 277 3.28 12.92 16.27
CA GLY A 277 4.68 12.72 16.69
C GLY A 277 4.83 12.26 18.15
N GLU A 278 3.86 12.57 19.00
CA GLU A 278 3.88 12.22 20.43
C GLU A 278 3.69 10.71 20.66
N GLY A 279 2.84 10.05 19.87
CA GLY A 279 2.56 8.62 20.00
C GLY A 279 3.78 7.74 19.67
N ARG A 280 4.63 8.18 18.75
CA ARG A 280 5.88 7.50 18.43
C ARG A 280 6.85 7.50 19.61
N GLU A 281 6.99 8.62 20.31
CA GLU A 281 7.85 8.73 21.49
C GLU A 281 7.34 7.82 22.62
N LEU A 282 6.02 7.75 22.78
CA LEU A 282 5.37 6.80 23.69
C LEU A 282 5.79 5.36 23.37
N LEU A 283 5.63 4.88 22.13
CA LEU A 283 5.93 3.48 21.80
C LEU A 283 7.42 3.12 21.98
N LEU A 284 8.32 4.05 21.68
CA LEU A 284 9.75 3.89 21.93
C LEU A 284 10.07 3.79 23.42
N THR A 285 9.47 4.64 24.25
CA THR A 285 9.68 4.62 25.71
C THR A 285 9.11 3.37 26.38
N GLU A 286 8.08 2.77 25.79
CA GLU A 286 7.51 1.50 26.22
C GLU A 286 8.33 0.27 25.76
N GLY A 287 9.48 0.49 25.12
CA GLY A 287 10.42 -0.55 24.75
C GLY A 287 10.10 -1.27 23.42
N LEU A 288 9.14 -0.77 22.65
CA LEU A 288 8.90 -1.28 21.30
C LEU A 288 10.00 -0.80 20.36
N ARG A 289 10.42 -1.66 19.43
CA ARG A 289 11.49 -1.35 18.47
C ARG A 289 10.89 -0.88 17.16
N LEU A 290 11.19 0.34 16.77
CA LEU A 290 10.79 0.86 15.45
C LEU A 290 11.35 -0.04 14.34
N ARG A 291 10.49 -0.59 13.48
CA ARG A 291 10.87 -1.36 12.27
C ARG A 291 10.88 -0.46 11.05
N SER A 292 9.82 0.33 10.85
CA SER A 292 9.63 1.18 9.68
C SER A 292 8.78 2.39 10.02
N THR A 293 8.88 3.44 9.21
CA THR A 293 8.14 4.69 9.39
C THR A 293 7.88 5.33 8.04
N ASP A 294 6.69 5.92 7.91
CA ASP A 294 6.34 6.80 6.79
C ASP A 294 5.63 8.06 7.32
N ARG A 295 5.27 8.98 6.43
CA ARG A 295 4.46 10.15 6.80
C ARG A 295 3.11 9.69 7.37
N GLY A 296 2.93 9.91 8.67
CA GLY A 296 1.68 9.64 9.37
C GLY A 296 1.52 8.22 9.89
N ALA A 297 2.51 7.33 9.73
CA ALA A 297 2.49 6.03 10.40
C ALA A 297 3.88 5.49 10.76
N ALA A 298 3.91 4.59 11.73
CA ALA A 298 5.12 3.87 12.13
C ALA A 298 4.75 2.46 12.59
N VAL A 299 5.58 1.48 12.22
CA VAL A 299 5.43 0.09 12.65
C VAL A 299 6.57 -0.26 13.59
N PHE A 300 6.22 -0.93 14.68
CA PHE A 300 7.12 -1.33 15.74
C PHE A 300 7.02 -2.83 15.98
N ALA A 301 8.11 -3.46 16.37
CA ALA A 301 8.12 -4.83 16.89
C ALA A 301 7.89 -4.81 18.41
N ALA A 302 6.98 -5.65 18.88
CA ALA A 302 6.92 -6.04 20.27
C ALA A 302 8.22 -6.76 20.68
N PRO A 303 8.70 -6.58 21.92
CA PRO A 303 9.93 -7.22 22.37
C PRO A 303 9.83 -8.75 22.34
N GLU A 304 10.86 -9.42 21.79
CA GLU A 304 10.95 -10.88 21.65
C GLU A 304 11.08 -11.64 22.99
N ARG A 305 11.30 -10.90 24.09
CA ARG A 305 11.29 -11.44 25.44
C ARG A 305 10.39 -10.57 26.30
N PRO A 306 9.50 -11.15 27.13
CA PRO A 306 8.81 -10.38 28.14
C PRO A 306 9.87 -9.82 29.08
N ASP A 307 10.15 -8.52 28.93
CA ASP A 307 11.14 -7.85 29.76
C ASP A 307 10.67 -8.00 31.21
N ALA A 308 11.55 -8.37 32.15
CA ALA A 308 11.15 -8.61 33.54
C ALA A 308 10.57 -7.37 34.24
N ARG A 309 10.67 -6.20 33.61
CA ARG A 309 10.02 -4.94 34.00
C ARG A 309 8.56 -4.81 33.53
N LEU A 310 8.12 -5.61 32.54
CA LEU A 310 6.78 -5.61 31.95
C LEU A 310 5.81 -6.58 32.65
N ALA A 311 6.27 -7.33 33.65
CA ALA A 311 5.47 -8.27 34.45
C ALA A 311 4.99 -7.68 35.80
N ARG A 312 5.00 -6.35 35.95
CA ARG A 312 4.53 -5.65 37.16
C ARG A 312 3.37 -4.71 36.87
#